data_AF-A0A9D4N5X7-F1
#
_entry.id   AF-A0A9D4N5X7-F1
#
_cell.length_a   1.000
_cell.length_b   1.000
_cell.length_c   1.000
_cell.angle_alpha   90.00
_cell.angle_beta   90.00
_cell.angle_gamma   90.00
#
_symmetry.space_group_name_H-M   'P 1'
#
loop_
_entity.id
_entity.type
_entity.pdbx_description
1 polymer ?
#
loop_
_entity_poly.entity_id
_entity_poly.type
_entity_poly.pdbx_seq_one_letter_code
_entity_poly.pdbx_strand_id
1 'polypeptide(L)'
;MLQTLEWKTLQYRRSYNYLVMSYKLRVQTVAVDQYHLIPTTNMNYLIPQSHTQYHSNSCFPRPIRLWNTLPIYVKSSPSLDIFTERLAVVNM
;
A
#
# COMPACT_ATOMS: atom_id res chain seq x y z
N MET A 1 -7.20 -25.27 7.35
CA MET A 1 -8.49 -24.68 6.92
C MET A 1 -8.30 -23.59 5.87
N LEU A 2 -7.43 -22.58 6.06
CA LEU A 2 -7.15 -21.58 5.01
C LEU A 2 -6.47 -22.17 3.78
N GLN A 3 -5.50 -23.08 3.97
CA GLN A 3 -4.78 -23.75 2.88
C GLN A 3 -5.69 -24.67 2.05
N THR A 4 -6.65 -25.35 2.69
CA THR A 4 -7.63 -26.21 2.02
C THR A 4 -8.65 -25.45 1.18
N LEU A 5 -8.86 -24.16 1.47
CA LEU A 5 -9.74 -23.27 0.71
C LEU A 5 -8.96 -22.35 -0.24
N GLU A 6 -7.63 -22.49 -0.30
CA GLU A 6 -6.72 -21.60 -1.05
C GLU A 6 -6.89 -20.11 -0.73
N TRP A 7 -7.44 -19.81 0.46
CA TRP A 7 -7.72 -18.44 0.84
C TRP A 7 -6.46 -17.75 1.32
N LYS A 8 -6.19 -16.59 0.72
CA LYS A 8 -5.12 -15.71 1.17
C LYS A 8 -5.38 -15.27 2.62
N THR A 9 -4.30 -15.17 3.38
CA THR A 9 -4.36 -14.81 4.80
C THR A 9 -5.05 -13.45 5.00
N LEU A 10 -5.64 -13.23 6.18
CA LEU A 10 -6.23 -11.93 6.50
C LEU A 10 -5.20 -10.80 6.39
N GLN A 11 -3.96 -11.06 6.80
CA GLN A 11 -2.85 -10.12 6.67
C GLN A 11 -2.60 -9.75 5.21
N TYR A 12 -2.53 -10.75 4.31
CA TYR A 12 -2.37 -10.50 2.87
C TYR A 12 -3.51 -9.62 2.34
N ARG A 13 -4.77 -9.99 2.63
CA ARG A 13 -5.95 -9.26 2.15
C ARG A 13 -5.96 -7.81 2.65
N ARG A 14 -5.57 -7.56 3.90
CA ARG A 14 -5.44 -6.20 4.46
C ARG A 14 -4.33 -5.42 3.76
N SER A 15 -3.12 -5.98 3.63
CA SER A 15 -2.00 -5.33 2.94
C SER A 15 -2.33 -5.00 1.49
N TYR A 16 -2.96 -5.93 0.78
CA TYR A 16 -3.44 -5.76 -0.59
C TYR A 16 -4.40 -4.56 -0.70
N ASN A 17 -5.43 -4.51 0.15
CA ASN A 17 -6.39 -3.41 0.14
C ASN A 17 -5.74 -2.06 0.46
N TYR A 18 -4.79 -2.02 1.40
CA TYR A 18 -4.05 -0.79 1.69
C TYR A 18 -3.27 -0.28 0.48
N LEU A 19 -2.56 -1.17 -0.22
CA LEU A 19 -1.76 -0.81 -1.39
C LEU A 19 -2.62 -0.36 -2.57
N VAL A 20 -3.75 -1.04 -2.81
CA VAL A 20 -4.73 -0.63 -3.81
C VAL A 20 -5.29 0.76 -3.52
N MET A 21 -5.62 1.05 -2.25
CA MET A 21 -6.06 2.37 -1.85
C MET A 21 -4.95 3.42 -2.03
N SER A 22 -3.70 3.12 -1.67
CA SER A 22 -2.56 4.01 -1.90
C SER A 22 -2.35 4.33 -3.39
N TYR A 23 -2.52 3.34 -4.27
CA TYR A 23 -2.48 3.58 -5.71
C TYR A 23 -3.59 4.53 -6.18
N LYS A 24 -4.83 4.28 -5.74
CA LYS A 24 -5.98 5.14 -6.07
C LYS A 24 -5.82 6.57 -5.57
N LEU A 25 -5.26 6.74 -4.37
CA LEU A 25 -4.93 8.07 -3.83
C LEU A 25 -3.90 8.78 -4.72
N ARG A 26 -2.85 8.07 -5.12
CA ARG A 26 -1.82 8.64 -6.02
C ARG A 26 -2.39 9.08 -7.36
N VAL A 27 -3.27 8.28 -7.96
CA VAL A 27 -3.94 8.61 -9.24
C VAL A 27 -5.12 9.58 -9.04
N GLN A 28 -5.35 10.05 -7.81
CA GLN A 28 -6.41 11.00 -7.44
C GLN A 28 -7.83 10.51 -7.81
N THR A 29 -8.03 9.19 -7.86
CA THR A 29 -9.35 8.59 -8.13
C THR A 29 -10.28 8.61 -6.91
N VAL A 30 -9.77 9.03 -5.75
CA VAL A 30 -10.49 9.12 -4.49
C VAL A 30 -10.29 10.52 -3.93
N ALA A 31 -11.39 11.22 -3.62
CA ALA A 31 -11.40 12.54 -3.01
C ALA A 31 -11.06 12.43 -1.52
N VAL A 32 -9.76 12.34 -1.21
CA VAL A 32 -9.22 12.38 0.14
C VAL A 32 -8.12 13.42 0.16
N ASP A 33 -8.10 14.17 1.26
CA ASP A 33 -7.10 15.17 1.51
C ASP A 33 -5.70 14.56 1.69
N GLN A 34 -4.73 15.04 0.93
CA GLN A 34 -3.38 14.44 0.82
C GLN A 34 -2.31 15.23 1.57
N TYR A 35 -2.67 16.22 2.40
CA TYR A 35 -1.68 17.07 3.10
C TYR A 35 -0.60 16.29 3.87
N HIS A 36 -0.92 15.08 4.35
CA HIS A 36 0.01 14.25 5.12
C HIS A 36 0.80 13.22 4.28
N LEU A 37 0.55 13.13 2.96
CA LEU A 37 1.29 12.27 2.03
C LEU A 37 2.43 13.06 1.39
N ILE A 38 3.55 13.17 2.11
CA ILE A 38 4.71 13.93 1.65
C ILE A 38 5.55 13.02 0.72
N PRO A 39 5.65 13.32 -0.59
CA PRO A 39 6.45 12.51 -1.50
C PRO A 39 7.95 12.69 -1.22
N THR A 40 8.69 11.63 -1.50
CA THR A 40 10.16 11.56 -1.42
C THR A 40 10.69 10.98 -2.73
N THR A 41 11.95 10.55 -2.77
CA THR A 41 12.55 9.96 -3.98
C THR A 41 11.90 8.61 -4.33
N ASN A 42 12.04 8.18 -5.59
CA ASN A 42 11.61 6.85 -6.06
C ASN A 42 10.12 6.53 -5.82
N MET A 43 9.24 7.53 -5.92
CA MET A 43 7.80 7.37 -5.69
C MET A 43 7.45 6.86 -4.28
N ASN A 44 8.30 7.15 -3.29
CA ASN A 44 8.07 6.84 -1.89
C ASN A 44 7.41 8.01 -1.18
N TYR A 45 6.85 7.76 0.00
CA TYR A 45 6.36 8.81 0.91
C TYR A 45 7.17 8.85 2.20
N LEU A 46 7.29 10.02 2.80
CA LEU A 46 7.86 10.18 4.13
C LEU A 46 7.04 9.36 5.12
N ILE A 47 7.69 8.52 5.93
CA ILE A 47 7.02 7.73 6.96
C ILE A 47 6.82 8.63 8.19
N PRO A 48 5.57 8.93 8.59
CA PRO A 48 5.31 9.64 9.84
C PRO A 48 5.92 8.89 11.02
N GLN A 49 6.62 9.61 11.89
CA GLN A 49 7.17 9.09 13.13
C GLN A 49 6.24 9.41 14.28
N SER A 50 6.00 8.43 15.14
CA SER A 50 5.22 8.59 16.37
C SER A 50 5.81 7.70 17.45
N HIS A 51 5.75 8.17 18.70
CA HIS A 51 6.28 7.46 19.85
C HIS A 51 5.36 6.33 20.35
N THR A 52 4.12 6.22 19.87
CA THR A 52 3.19 5.16 20.28
C THR A 52 3.02 4.07 19.22
N GLN A 53 3.02 2.81 19.66
CA GLN A 53 2.76 1.65 18.78
C GLN A 53 1.34 1.64 18.19
N TYR A 54 0.40 2.34 18.84
CA TYR A 54 -0.96 2.48 18.33
C TYR A 54 -0.98 3.27 17.02
N HIS A 55 -0.20 4.36 16.95
CA HIS A 55 -0.05 5.12 15.72
C HIS A 55 0.71 4.34 14.66
N SER A 56 1.78 3.60 14.99
CA SER A 56 2.54 2.84 13.98
C SER A 56 1.73 1.77 13.25
N ASN A 57 0.69 1.22 13.89
CA ASN A 57 -0.21 0.21 13.35
C ASN A 57 -1.54 0.75 12.80
N SER A 58 -1.76 2.06 12.87
CA SER A 58 -2.97 2.71 12.38
C SER A 58 -3.03 2.75 10.84
N CYS A 59 -4.20 3.11 10.29
CA CYS A 59 -4.41 3.29 8.84
C CYS A 59 -3.44 4.28 8.20
N PHE A 60 -2.81 5.16 8.98
CA PHE A 60 -1.58 5.90 8.66
C PHE A 60 -0.66 5.66 9.86
N PRO A 61 0.59 5.12 9.72
CA PRO A 61 1.50 5.12 8.57
C PRO A 61 1.69 3.75 7.89
N ARG A 62 0.94 2.71 8.29
CA ARG A 62 1.17 1.34 7.80
C ARG A 62 1.13 1.21 6.26
N PRO A 63 0.16 1.80 5.53
CA PRO A 63 0.14 1.74 4.07
C PRO A 63 1.34 2.43 3.43
N ILE A 64 1.85 3.52 4.03
CA ILE A 64 3.05 4.21 3.53
C ILE A 64 4.27 3.29 3.61
N ARG A 65 4.43 2.58 4.73
CA ARG A 65 5.52 1.61 4.89
C ARG A 65 5.42 0.49 3.85
N LEU A 66 4.23 -0.11 3.69
CA LEU A 66 4.00 -1.14 2.68
C LEU A 66 4.28 -0.61 1.28
N TRP A 67 3.78 0.58 0.94
CA TRP A 67 4.01 1.20 -0.35
C TRP A 67 5.49 1.37 -0.62
N ASN A 68 6.25 1.92 0.33
CA ASN A 68 7.68 2.17 0.16
C ASN A 68 8.48 0.89 -0.09
N THR A 69 8.05 -0.26 0.43
CA THR A 69 8.70 -1.57 0.16
C THR A 69 8.47 -2.10 -1.26
N LEU A 70 7.47 -1.58 -1.99
CA LEU A 70 7.20 -2.06 -3.34
C LEU A 70 8.32 -1.69 -4.32
N PRO A 71 8.66 -2.59 -5.26
CA PRO A 71 9.58 -2.27 -6.36
C PRO A 71 9.07 -1.11 -7.21
N ILE A 72 10.00 -0.35 -7.79
CA ILE A 72 9.67 0.82 -8.62
C ILE A 72 8.79 0.46 -9.82
N TYR A 73 9.00 -0.72 -10.42
CA TYR A 73 8.20 -1.19 -11.57
C TYR A 73 6.74 -1.48 -11.20
N VAL A 74 6.45 -1.83 -9.93
CA VAL A 74 5.08 -2.00 -9.45
C VAL A 74 4.45 -0.63 -9.21
N LYS A 75 5.18 0.27 -8.54
CA LYS A 75 4.71 1.63 -8.28
C LYS A 75 4.43 2.39 -9.57
N SER A 76 5.26 2.23 -10.61
CA SER A 76 5.12 2.93 -11.90
C SER A 76 4.05 2.33 -12.83
N SER A 77 3.18 1.46 -12.33
CA SER A 77 2.11 0.85 -13.14
C SER A 77 1.15 1.90 -13.72
N PRO A 78 0.84 1.84 -15.03
CA PRO A 78 0.08 2.88 -15.72
C PRO A 78 -1.43 2.82 -15.44
N SER A 79 -1.94 1.67 -14.97
CA SER A 79 -3.34 1.49 -14.60
C SER A 79 -3.48 0.67 -13.32
N LEU A 80 -4.66 0.74 -12.71
CA LEU A 80 -4.99 -0.05 -11.53
C LEU A 80 -4.93 -1.56 -11.82
N ASP A 81 -5.37 -1.98 -13.00
CA ASP A 81 -5.37 -3.40 -13.38
C ASP A 81 -3.95 -3.96 -13.44
N ILE A 82 -3.05 -3.26 -14.15
CA ILE A 82 -1.64 -3.63 -14.26
C ILE A 82 -0.96 -3.57 -12.89
N PHE A 83 -1.32 -2.59 -12.05
CA PHE A 83 -0.84 -2.52 -10.68
C PHE A 83 -1.24 -3.77 -9.89
N THR A 84 -2.52 -4.16 -9.91
CA THR A 84 -3.00 -5.34 -9.18
C THR A 84 -2.41 -6.65 -9.67
N GLU A 85 -2.18 -6.79 -10.98
CA GLU A 85 -1.53 -7.94 -11.58
C GLU A 85 -0.08 -8.06 -11.09
N ARG A 86 0.71 -6.98 -11.21
CA ARG A 86 2.11 -6.96 -10.72
C ARG A 86 2.20 -7.20 -9.22
N LEU A 87 1.24 -6.67 -8.48
CA LEU A 87 1.17 -6.79 -7.04
C LEU A 87 0.79 -8.19 -6.57
N ALA A 88 0.09 -8.98 -7.40
CA ALA A 88 -0.16 -10.39 -7.14
C ALA A 88 1.10 -11.26 -7.27
N VAL A 89 2.07 -10.84 -8.10
CA VAL A 89 3.35 -11.53 -8.32
C VAL A 89 4.35 -11.22 -7.21
N VAL A 90 4.27 -10.05 -6.58
CA VAL A 90 5.12 -9.71 -5.43
C VAL A 90 4.63 -10.47 -4.19
N ASN A 91 5.45 -11.39 -3.69
CA ASN A 91 5.23 -12.01 -2.38
C ASN A 91 5.27 -10.92 -1.30
N MET A 92 4.13 -10.72 -0.63
CA MET A 92 3.95 -9.80 0.50
C MET A 92 3.79 -10.52 1.82
#